data_AF-A0A239AGT8-F1
#
_entry.id   AF-A0A239AGT8-F1
#
_cell.length_a   1.000
_cell.length_b   1.000
_cell.length_c   1.000
_cell.angle_alpha   90.00
_cell.angle_beta   90.00
_cell.angle_gamma   90.00
#
_symmetry.space_group_name_H-M   'P 1'
#
loop_
_entity.id
_entity.type
_entity.pdbx_description
1 polymer ?
#
loop_
_entity_poly.entity_id
_entity_poly.type
_entity_poly.pdbx_seq_one_letter_code
_entity_poly.pdbx_strand_id
1 'polypeptide(L)'
;MSALPPLPEEDEAWTARLRALQPLGPPEPRPFFFTRLQARLDARQAPTTMLPAWLRRPAYALFLGALVLALNADTAVSKSVSPPTSSSSSSAAGKW
;
A
#
# COMPACT_ATOMS: atom_id res chain seq x y z
N MET A 1 -8.91 -46.82 9.82
CA MET A 1 -9.32 -46.12 8.58
C MET A 1 -10.77 -46.46 8.34
N SER A 2 -11.70 -45.53 8.59
CA SER A 2 -13.12 -45.79 8.31
C SER A 2 -13.31 -45.81 6.80
N ALA A 3 -13.77 -46.94 6.26
CA ALA A 3 -14.13 -47.06 4.86
C ALA A 3 -15.34 -46.16 4.56
N LEU A 4 -15.28 -45.42 3.45
CA LEU A 4 -16.44 -44.66 2.97
C LEU A 4 -17.54 -45.63 2.54
N PRO A 5 -18.82 -45.34 2.84
CA PRO A 5 -19.93 -46.15 2.33
C PRO A 5 -19.95 -46.12 0.79
N PRO A 6 -20.42 -47.19 0.14
CA PRO A 6 -20.52 -47.24 -1.31
C PRO A 6 -21.38 -46.08 -1.84
N LEU A 7 -20.88 -45.43 -2.90
CA LEU A 7 -21.58 -44.35 -3.59
C LEU A 7 -22.83 -44.93 -4.27
N PRO A 8 -23.99 -44.24 -4.20
CA PRO A 8 -25.17 -44.67 -4.95
C PRO A 8 -24.93 -44.49 -6.46
N GLU A 9 -25.31 -45.49 -7.26
CA GLU A 9 -25.15 -45.46 -8.73
C GLU A 9 -26.32 -44.76 -9.43
N GLU A 10 -27.44 -44.57 -8.73
CA GLU A 10 -28.69 -44.10 -9.31
C GLU A 10 -28.94 -42.62 -8.98
N ASP A 11 -29.28 -41.81 -9.99
CA ASP A 11 -29.52 -40.36 -9.85
C ASP A 11 -30.68 -40.04 -8.89
N GLU A 12 -31.70 -40.90 -8.85
CA GLU A 12 -32.82 -40.77 -7.91
C GLU A 12 -32.38 -41.02 -6.45
N ALA A 13 -31.46 -41.96 -6.24
CA ALA A 13 -30.89 -42.22 -4.92
C ALA A 13 -30.02 -41.03 -4.44
N TRP A 14 -29.31 -40.38 -5.36
CA TRP A 14 -28.57 -39.14 -5.07
C TRP A 14 -29.49 -38.00 -4.68
N THR A 15 -30.52 -37.73 -5.47
CA THR A 15 -31.45 -36.63 -5.21
C THR A 15 -32.24 -36.83 -3.92
N ALA A 16 -32.64 -38.06 -3.59
CA ALA A 16 -33.26 -38.38 -2.31
C ALA A 16 -32.31 -38.11 -1.13
N ARG A 17 -31.04 -38.48 -1.24
CA ARG A 17 -30.01 -38.23 -0.20
C ARG A 17 -29.72 -36.75 -0.03
N LEU A 18 -29.58 -36.01 -1.12
CA LEU A 18 -29.35 -34.57 -1.10
C LEU A 18 -30.54 -33.83 -0.49
N ARG A 19 -31.77 -34.25 -0.79
CA ARG A 19 -32.98 -33.72 -0.16
C ARG A 19 -33.02 -34.00 1.34
N ALA A 20 -32.59 -35.19 1.76
CA ALA A 20 -32.50 -35.55 3.18
C ALA A 20 -31.43 -34.73 3.94
N LEU A 21 -30.39 -34.26 3.25
CA LEU A 21 -29.33 -33.42 3.81
C LEU A 21 -29.65 -31.93 3.76
N GLN A 22 -30.65 -31.53 2.99
CA GLN A 22 -31.01 -30.13 2.85
C GLN A 22 -31.75 -29.68 4.12
N PRO A 23 -31.23 -28.69 4.88
CA PRO A 23 -31.95 -28.16 6.02
C PRO A 23 -33.30 -27.58 5.54
N LEU A 24 -34.34 -27.76 6.36
CA LEU A 24 -35.75 -27.52 6.03
C LEU A 24 -36.12 -26.04 5.73
N GLY A 25 -35.13 -25.15 5.63
CA GLY A 25 -35.31 -23.75 5.31
C GLY A 25 -33.97 -23.00 5.26
N PRO A 26 -33.97 -21.79 4.69
CA PRO A 26 -32.78 -20.94 4.71
C PRO A 26 -32.39 -20.67 6.17
N PRO A 27 -31.15 -20.99 6.58
CA PRO A 27 -30.71 -20.70 7.94
C PRO A 27 -30.73 -19.19 8.17
N GLU A 28 -31.27 -18.75 9.30
CA GLU A 28 -31.19 -17.33 9.65
C GLU A 28 -29.72 -16.89 9.72
N PRO A 29 -29.38 -15.73 9.14
CA PRO A 29 -28.03 -15.20 9.23
C PRO A 29 -27.70 -14.95 10.70
N ARG A 30 -26.50 -15.38 11.12
CA ARG A 30 -26.02 -15.11 12.48
C ARG A 30 -26.07 -13.61 12.77
N PRO A 31 -26.35 -13.19 14.02
CA PRO A 31 -26.36 -11.77 14.37
C PRO A 31 -25.05 -11.09 13.95
N PHE A 32 -25.17 -9.83 13.49
CA PHE A 32 -24.08 -9.03 12.94
C PHE A 32 -23.38 -9.62 11.69
N PHE A 33 -24.04 -10.51 10.94
CA PHE A 33 -23.51 -11.01 9.67
C PHE A 33 -23.18 -9.87 8.70
N PHE A 34 -24.14 -8.97 8.48
CA PHE A 34 -23.97 -7.84 7.56
C PHE A 34 -22.91 -6.85 8.03
N THR A 35 -22.86 -6.55 9.33
CA THR A 35 -21.82 -5.69 9.90
C THR A 35 -20.43 -6.24 9.66
N ARG A 36 -20.24 -7.56 9.84
CA ARG A 36 -18.95 -8.23 9.58
C ARG A 36 -18.62 -8.32 8.09
N LEU A 37 -19.63 -8.54 7.25
CA LEU A 37 -19.47 -8.54 5.80
C LEU A 37 -19.00 -7.16 5.31
N GLN A 38 -19.68 -6.11 5.78
CA GLN A 38 -19.36 -4.73 5.43
C GLN A 38 -17.96 -4.36 5.91
N ALA A 39 -17.60 -4.66 7.16
CA ALA A 39 -16.25 -4.45 7.67
C ALA A 39 -15.17 -5.16 6.83
N ARG A 40 -15.47 -6.34 6.26
CA ARG A 40 -14.54 -7.05 5.36
C ARG A 40 -14.44 -6.40 3.98
N LEU A 41 -15.54 -5.90 3.44
CA LEU A 41 -15.55 -5.19 2.17
C LEU A 41 -14.79 -3.86 2.30
N ASP A 42 -15.05 -3.13 3.38
CA ASP A 42 -14.38 -1.87 3.70
C ASP A 42 -12.88 -2.10 3.96
N ALA A 43 -12.50 -3.16 4.68
CA ALA A 43 -11.09 -3.51 4.87
C ALA A 43 -10.36 -3.92 3.58
N ARG A 44 -11.11 -4.43 2.58
CA ARG A 44 -10.56 -4.78 1.26
C ARG A 44 -10.48 -3.56 0.33
N GLN A 45 -11.26 -2.53 0.60
CA GLN A 45 -11.25 -1.23 -0.09
C GLN A 45 -10.36 -0.21 0.60
N ALA A 46 -10.02 -0.40 1.88
CA ALA A 46 -9.04 0.41 2.56
C ALA A 46 -7.76 0.39 1.72
N PRO A 47 -7.24 1.56 1.31
CA PRO A 47 -6.01 1.62 0.56
C PRO A 47 -4.92 1.14 1.50
N THR A 48 -4.59 -0.15 1.44
CA THR A 48 -3.26 -0.59 1.81
C THR A 48 -2.36 0.26 0.95
N THR A 49 -1.68 1.25 1.53
CA THR A 49 -0.73 2.09 0.80
C THR A 49 0.21 1.13 0.11
N MET A 50 -0.02 0.91 -1.19
CA MET A 50 0.67 -0.06 -2.01
C MET A 50 2.04 0.54 -2.32
N LEU A 51 2.88 0.62 -1.28
CA LEU A 51 4.29 0.83 -1.46
C LEU A 51 4.79 -0.33 -2.32
N PRO A 52 5.37 -0.06 -3.50
CA PRO A 52 5.91 -1.09 -4.37
C PRO A 52 6.80 -2.02 -3.56
N ALA A 53 6.71 -3.34 -3.77
CA ALA A 53 7.43 -4.32 -2.96
C ALA A 53 8.95 -4.06 -2.89
N TRP A 54 9.51 -3.43 -3.93
CA TRP A 54 10.91 -3.02 -3.98
C TRP A 54 11.28 -1.91 -2.97
N LEU A 55 10.33 -1.03 -2.63
CA LEU A 55 10.52 0.05 -1.67
C LEU A 55 10.38 -0.41 -0.21
N ARG A 56 10.00 -1.67 0.03
CA ARG A 56 9.97 -2.27 1.38
C ARG A 56 11.35 -2.60 1.93
N ARG A 57 12.39 -2.56 1.08
CA ARG A 57 13.78 -2.76 1.53
C ARG A 57 14.39 -1.41 1.92
N PRO A 58 14.91 -1.28 3.16
CA PRO A 58 15.41 0.01 3.66
C PRO A 58 16.57 0.55 2.83
N ALA A 59 17.38 -0.33 2.23
CA ALA A 59 18.47 0.06 1.35
C ALA A 59 18.00 0.88 0.13
N TYR A 60 16.89 0.49 -0.52
CA TYR A 60 16.37 1.23 -1.68
C TYR A 60 15.69 2.53 -1.27
N ALA A 61 15.00 2.55 -0.12
CA ALA A 61 14.39 3.77 0.41
C ALA A 61 15.46 4.82 0.76
N LEU A 62 16.55 4.41 1.41
CA LEU A 62 17.67 5.29 1.72
C LEU A 62 18.37 5.79 0.46
N PHE A 63 18.62 4.91 -0.52
CA PHE A 63 19.25 5.29 -1.78
C PHE A 63 18.40 6.27 -2.59
N LEU A 64 17.09 6.01 -2.75
CA LEU A 64 16.19 6.94 -3.45
C LEU A 64 16.09 8.27 -2.71
N GLY A 65 15.96 8.25 -1.38
CA GLY A 65 15.91 9.46 -0.57
C GLY A 65 17.17 10.30 -0.71
N ALA A 66 18.34 9.67 -0.67
CA ALA A 66 19.63 10.33 -0.89
C ALA A 66 19.76 10.88 -2.31
N LEU A 67 19.31 10.14 -3.32
CA LEU A 67 19.33 10.58 -4.72
C LEU A 67 18.44 11.81 -4.93
N VAL A 68 17.21 11.77 -4.43
CA VAL A 68 16.29 12.92 -4.47
C VAL A 68 16.90 14.12 -3.74
N LEU A 69 17.46 13.91 -2.55
CA LEU A 69 18.09 14.99 -1.79
C LEU A 69 19.28 15.60 -2.53
N ALA A 70 20.14 14.78 -3.14
CA ALA A 70 21.28 15.24 -3.93
C ALA A 70 20.86 16.04 -5.16
N LEU A 71 19.83 15.59 -5.90
CA LEU A 71 19.29 16.32 -7.06
C LEU A 71 18.67 17.67 -6.64
N ASN A 72 18.07 17.75 -5.46
CA ASN A 72 17.48 19.00 -4.96
C ASN A 72 18.52 19.91 -4.28
N ALA A 73 19.65 19.38 -3.84
CA ALA A 73 20.71 20.15 -3.18
C ALA A 73 21.38 21.19 -4.10
N ASP A 74 21.37 20.99 -5.42
CA ASP A 74 21.88 21.97 -6.40
C ASP A 74 21.12 23.32 -6.36
N THR A 75 19.85 23.30 -5.95
CA THR A 75 19.06 24.54 -5.74
C THR A 75 19.42 25.27 -4.45
N ALA A 76 20.02 24.59 -3.47
CA ALA A 76 20.36 25.18 -2.18
C ALA A 76 21.76 25.81 -2.16
N VAL A 77 22.72 25.25 -2.92
CA VAL A 77 24.12 25.70 -2.94
C VAL A 77 24.30 26.98 -3.76
N SER A 78 23.41 27.26 -4.72
CA SER A 78 23.47 28.46 -5.56
C SER A 78 23.24 29.79 -4.80
N LYS A 79 22.87 29.74 -3.51
CA LYS A 79 22.63 30.95 -2.69
C LYS A 79 23.82 31.39 -1.83
N SER A 80 24.94 30.67 -1.85
CA SER A 80 26.10 31.00 -1.00
C SER A 80 27.34 31.45 -1.78
N VAL A 81 27.19 32.31 -2.78
CA VAL A 81 28.30 33.17 -3.24
C VAL A 81 27.77 34.57 -3.47
N SER A 82 27.82 35.40 -2.44
CA SER A 82 27.91 36.84 -2.60
C SER A 82 29.17 37.26 -1.86
N PRO A 83 30.28 37.60 -2.55
CA PRO A 83 31.41 38.20 -1.87
C PRO A 83 30.96 39.57 -1.32
N PRO A 84 31.43 39.99 -0.14
CA PRO A 84 31.33 41.39 0.23
C PRO A 84 32.15 42.18 -0.79
N THR A 85 31.48 42.92 -1.67
CA THR A 85 32.10 43.98 -2.44
C THR A 85 32.57 45.04 -1.45
N SER A 86 33.83 44.93 -1.03
CA SER A 86 34.54 46.00 -0.34
C SER A 86 34.82 47.12 -1.34
N SER A 87 33.79 47.91 -1.66
CA SER A 87 33.97 49.22 -2.26
C SER A 87 34.49 50.16 -1.16
N SER A 88 35.81 50.14 -0.93
CA SER A 88 36.48 51.19 -0.17
C SER A 88 37.44 51.92 -1.10
N SER A 89 37.18 53.20 -1.22
CA SER A 89 37.74 54.20 -2.12
C SER A 89 39.27 54.26 -2.10
N SER A 90 39.88 54.03 -3.26
CA SER A 90 41.17 54.64 -3.61
C SER A 90 40.88 55.87 -4.46
N SER A 91 40.86 57.05 -3.82
CA SER A 91 40.83 58.34 -4.50
C SER A 91 42.24 58.93 -4.44
N ALA A 92 43.07 58.54 -5.40
CA ALA A 92 44.36 59.15 -5.67
C ALA A 92 44.48 59.46 -7.17
N ALA A 93 44.16 60.71 -7.52
CA ALA A 93 44.58 61.49 -8.71
C ALA A 93 43.52 62.60 -8.88
N GLY A 94 43.82 63.89 -8.96
CA GLY A 94 45.04 64.64 -9.15
C GLY A 94 44.65 66.00 -9.78
N LYS A 95 45.62 66.91 -9.85
CA LYS A 95 45.72 68.02 -10.82
C LYS A 95 44.76 69.21 -10.63
N TRP A 96 45.32 70.34 -10.19
CA TRP A 96 45.37 71.62 -10.93
C TRP A 96 46.77 72.21 -10.73
#